data_AF-C0DZN5-F1
#
_entry.id   AF-C0DZN5-F1
#
_cell.length_a   1.000
_cell.length_b   1.000
_cell.length_c   1.000
_cell.angle_alpha   90.00
_cell.angle_beta   90.00
_cell.angle_gamma   90.00
#
_symmetry.space_group_name_H-M   'P 1'
#
loop_
_entity.id
_entity.type
_entity.pdbx_description
1 polymer ?
#
loop_
_entity_poly.entity_id
_entity_poly.type
_entity_poly.pdbx_seq_one_letter_code
_entity_poly.pdbx_strand_id
1 'polypeptide(L)' 'MTMSANAVRYWDLDEAIKARDTVKDRIEQKLDMTVEELQYRALEWDLDQDERKLLAEYERLNRMIEFARY' A
#
# COMPACT_ATOMS: atom_id res chain seq x y z
N MET A 1 19.38 -8.23 -27.29
CA MET A 1 17.98 -8.38 -26.84
C MET A 1 17.66 -7.22 -25.93
N THR A 2 17.03 -6.19 -26.46
CA THR A 2 16.55 -5.03 -25.70
C THR A 2 15.39 -5.51 -24.84
N MET A 3 15.58 -5.65 -23.52
CA MET A 3 14.43 -5.68 -22.61
C MET A 3 13.67 -4.39 -22.86
N SER A 4 12.54 -4.52 -23.56
CA SER A 4 11.62 -3.43 -23.84
C SER A 4 11.32 -2.72 -22.52
N ALA A 5 11.40 -1.39 -22.48
CA ALA A 5 11.10 -0.57 -21.30
C ALA A 5 9.72 -0.90 -20.68
N ASN A 6 8.83 -1.55 -21.42
CA ASN A 6 7.56 -2.07 -20.92
C ASN A 6 7.74 -3.23 -19.93
N ALA A 7 8.71 -4.12 -20.11
CA ALA A 7 8.94 -5.25 -19.20
C ALA A 7 9.43 -4.80 -17.81
N VAL A 8 10.16 -3.69 -17.74
CA VAL A 8 10.61 -3.09 -16.47
C VAL A 8 9.42 -2.47 -15.72
N ARG A 9 8.49 -1.80 -16.41
CA ARG A 9 7.26 -1.25 -15.81
C ARG A 9 6.33 -2.32 -15.21
N TYR A 10 6.22 -3.49 -15.83
CA TYR A 10 5.30 -4.54 -15.35
C TYR A 10 5.81 -5.27 -14.11
N TRP A 11 7.13 -5.46 -13.96
CA TRP A 11 7.69 -6.07 -12.75
C TRP A 11 7.47 -5.18 -11.52
N ASP A 12 7.65 -3.86 -11.67
CA ASP A 12 7.40 -2.89 -10.59
C ASP A 12 5.94 -2.85 -10.13
N LEU A 13 4.98 -3.02 -11.06
CA LEU A 13 3.55 -2.99 -10.73
C LEU A 13 3.12 -4.22 -9.92
N ASP A 14 3.52 -5.42 -10.37
CA ASP A 14 3.17 -6.67 -9.68
C ASP A 14 3.80 -6.74 -8.28
N GLU A 15 5.05 -6.28 -8.14
CA GLU A 15 5.71 -6.19 -6.84
C GLU A 15 5.06 -5.16 -5.93
N ALA A 16 4.68 -3.98 -6.44
CA ALA A 16 3.98 -2.97 -5.66
C ALA A 16 2.60 -3.45 -5.18
N ILE A 17 1.85 -4.18 -6.03
CA ILE A 17 0.58 -4.80 -5.67
C ILE A 17 0.78 -5.82 -4.53
N LYS A 18 1.73 -6.74 -4.68
CA LYS A 18 2.04 -7.74 -3.64
C LYS A 18 2.47 -7.08 -2.34
N ALA A 19 3.30 -6.05 -2.40
CA ALA A 19 3.74 -5.31 -1.22
C ALA A 19 2.55 -4.63 -0.52
N ARG A 20 1.64 -3.99 -1.28
CA ARG A 20 0.44 -3.35 -0.73
C ARG A 20 -0.44 -4.39 -0.03
N ASP A 21 -0.68 -5.53 -0.67
CA ASP A 21 -1.52 -6.60 -0.11
C ASP A 21 -0.89 -7.17 1.17
N THR A 22 0.43 -7.32 1.21
CA THR A 22 1.15 -7.70 2.43
C THR A 22 0.96 -6.68 3.56
N VAL A 23 0.96 -5.38 3.27
CA VAL A 23 0.70 -4.33 4.27
C VAL A 23 -0.75 -4.35 4.73
N LYS A 24 -1.70 -4.57 3.81
CA LYS A 24 -3.11 -4.76 4.13
C LYS A 24 -3.31 -5.93 5.11
N ASP A 25 -2.73 -7.08 4.81
CA ASP A 25 -2.82 -8.27 5.68
C ASP A 25 -2.19 -7.99 7.06
N ARG A 26 -1.07 -7.26 7.10
CA ARG A 26 -0.44 -6.83 8.36
C ARG A 26 -1.33 -5.89 9.18
N ILE A 27 -2.07 -4.99 8.53
CA ILE A 27 -3.03 -4.11 9.19
C ILE A 27 -4.14 -4.96 9.83
N GLU A 28 -4.75 -5.86 9.06
CA GLU A 28 -5.80 -6.76 9.55
C GLU A 28 -5.32 -7.64 10.70
N GLN A 29 -4.12 -8.21 10.61
CA GLN A 29 -3.58 -9.10 11.64
C GLN A 29 -3.12 -8.38 12.92
N LYS A 30 -2.51 -7.20 12.79
CA LYS A 30 -1.92 -6.49 13.95
C LYS A 30 -2.91 -5.60 14.68
N LEU A 31 -3.79 -4.98 13.93
CA LEU A 31 -4.71 -3.97 14.45
C LEU A 31 -6.13 -4.53 14.62
N ASP A 32 -6.41 -5.75 14.15
CA ASP A 32 -7.74 -6.37 14.16
C ASP A 32 -8.80 -5.46 13.51
N MET A 33 -8.40 -4.74 12.45
CA MET A 33 -9.25 -3.84 11.69
C MET A 33 -8.84 -3.79 10.22
N THR A 34 -9.79 -3.45 9.38
CA THR A 34 -9.57 -3.23 7.95
C THR A 34 -8.82 -1.92 7.68
N VAL A 35 -8.26 -1.81 6.48
CA VAL A 35 -7.63 -0.55 6.03
C VAL A 35 -8.64 0.60 5.97
N GLU A 36 -9.90 0.31 5.61
CA GLU A 36 -10.98 1.32 5.54
C GLU A 36 -11.29 1.90 6.93
N GLU A 37 -11.37 1.05 7.95
CA GLU A 37 -11.54 1.49 9.34
C GLU A 37 -10.34 2.30 9.83
N LEU A 38 -9.12 1.88 9.48
CA LEU A 38 -7.90 2.61 9.81
C LEU A 38 -7.86 4.00 9.14
N GLN A 39 -8.29 4.09 7.88
CA GLN A 39 -8.44 5.36 7.16
C GLN A 39 -9.49 6.26 7.83
N TYR A 40 -10.62 5.68 8.27
CA TYR A 40 -11.65 6.43 8.99
C TYR A 40 -11.12 7.01 10.31
N ARG A 41 -10.41 6.22 11.13
CA ARG A 41 -9.77 6.71 12.36
C ARG A 41 -8.71 7.78 12.10
N ALA A 42 -8.02 7.71 10.96
CA ALA A 42 -7.08 8.76 10.53
C ALA A 42 -7.76 10.13 10.38
N LEU A 43 -9.01 10.16 9.89
CA LEU A 43 -9.78 11.40 9.73
C LEU A 43 -10.14 12.03 11.09
N GLU A 44 -10.31 11.20 12.11
CA GLU A 44 -10.58 11.62 13.49
C GLU A 44 -9.31 11.98 14.27
N TRP A 45 -8.13 11.93 13.62
CA TRP A 45 -6.81 12.14 14.24
C TRP A 45 -6.49 11.13 15.35
N ASP A 46 -7.23 10.02 15.40
CA ASP A 46 -7.19 8.98 16.42
C ASP A 46 -6.32 7.80 15.98
N LEU A 47 -5.07 8.08 15.63
CA LEU A 47 -4.08 7.04 15.31
C LEU A 47 -2.86 7.13 16.20
N ASP A 48 -2.41 5.98 16.70
CA ASP A 48 -1.09 5.85 17.31
C ASP A 48 0.04 5.89 16.27
N GLN A 49 1.29 5.81 16.74
CA GLN A 49 2.44 5.92 15.86
C GLN A 49 2.57 4.75 14.87
N ASP A 50 2.23 3.53 15.29
CA ASP A 50 2.41 2.34 14.46
C ASP A 50 1.27 2.19 13.46
N GLU A 51 0.05 2.52 13.87
CA GLU A 51 -1.12 2.71 13.00
C GLU A 51 -0.81 3.72 11.87
N ARG A 52 -0.24 4.89 12.20
CA ARG A 52 0.16 5.89 11.20
C ARG A 52 1.20 5.38 10.22
N LYS A 53 2.18 4.61 10.68
CA LYS A 53 3.23 4.05 9.82
C LYS A 53 2.64 3.05 8.83
N LEU A 54 1.78 2.14 9.31
CA LEU A 54 1.12 1.14 8.47
C LEU A 54 0.23 1.80 7.42
N LEU A 55 -0.59 2.76 7.82
CA LEU A 55 -1.43 3.51 6.89
C LEU A 55 -0.60 4.27 5.86
N ALA A 56 0.46 4.97 6.30
CA ALA A 56 1.35 5.70 5.38
C ALA A 56 2.07 4.76 4.38
N GLU A 57 2.50 3.58 4.83
CA GLU A 57 3.10 2.56 3.97
C GLU A 57 2.11 2.07 2.90
N TYR A 58 0.87 1.75 3.31
CA TYR A 58 -0.20 1.35 2.41
C TYR A 58 -0.51 2.43 1.36
N GLU A 59 -0.71 3.68 1.79
CA GLU A 59 -1.03 4.82 0.92
C GLU A 59 0.10 5.16 -0.06
N ARG A 60 1.36 4.94 0.34
CA ARG A 60 2.51 5.11 -0.55
C ARG A 60 2.49 4.08 -1.67
N LEU A 61 2.22 2.81 -1.34
CA LEU A 61 2.17 1.72 -2.31
C LEU A 61 0.97 1.88 -3.25
N ASN A 62 -0.19 2.29 -2.73
CA ASN A 62 -1.35 2.60 -3.57
C ASN A 62 -1.04 3.68 -4.61
N ARG A 63 -0.38 4.78 -4.20
CA ARG A 63 0.06 5.82 -5.15
C ARG A 63 1.05 5.30 -6.18
N MET A 64 2.01 4.46 -5.79
CA MET A 64 2.93 3.84 -6.76
C MET A 64 2.19 3.00 -7.80
N ILE A 65 1.19 2.22 -7.37
CA ILE A 65 0.34 1.41 -8.25
C ILE A 65 -0.46 2.31 -9.21
N GLU A 66 -1.04 3.41 -8.71
CA GLU A 66 -1.73 4.39 -9.55
C GLU A 66 -0.80 4.98 -10.61
N PHE A 67 0.39 5.44 -10.21
CA PHE A 67 1.38 5.99 -11.15
C PHE A 67 1.84 4.98 -12.20
N ALA A 68 1.97 3.71 -11.85
CA ALA A 68 2.39 2.67 -12.78
C ALA A 68 1.29 2.26 -13.77
N ARG A 69 0.01 2.51 -13.45
CA ARG A 69 -1.14 2.23 -14.32
C ARG A 69 -1.42 3.33 -15.35
N TYR A 70 -0.94 4.56 -15.13
CA TYR A 70 -1.05 5.70 -16.05
C TYR A 70 0.23 5.89 -16.91
#